data_AF-A0AAE1Q414-F1
#
_entry.id   AF-A0AAE1Q414-F1
#
_cell.length_a   1.000
_cell.length_b   1.000
_cell.length_c   1.000
_cell.angle_alpha   90.00
_cell.angle_beta   90.00
_cell.angle_gamma   90.00
#
_symmetry.space_group_name_H-M   'P 1'
#
loop_
_entity.id
_entity.type
_entity.pdbx_description
1 polymer ?
#
loop_
_entity_poly.entity_id
_entity_poly.type
_entity_poly.pdbx_seq_one_letter_code
_entity_poly.pdbx_strand_id
1 'polypeptide(L)'
;MIYNHQNVLAAVQRCDVEWLDQHVTGHIQWQECKHDKSGDTALHIAAIIGSTTVISWLLSHGCDGCVNQRNFDGKTPLHSAAQNSHPNIVSLLLQQGAKVDSLKRGDWTPLMMAATRNNTEVLQLLINAKAGLHLTNKDGWSTFHIACREGNMEVVQFLLDSDASLWNTVSNNGRTPLHTAALHGHTEVIRILLKCSGYNCNEGDTCGSTPLMEALRGGHLDTSKLLINAQSCLSAKDATGRTGLHLAAEAGRADMVEMLVSTHDMDVNSTSDKGLTALHCAAREGHTAVVDLLLTLGAEINSTDHNGRTALWLACGGRKRECAVRLIAKGANDSPDHHGSKPSQLLPLAFTISHPS
;
A
#
# COMPACT_ATOMS: atom_id res chain seq x y z
N MET A 1 36.54 -9.91 35.37
CA MET A 1 35.99 -8.58 35.04
C MET A 1 34.55 -8.77 34.66
N ILE A 2 33.64 -8.06 35.32
CA ILE A 2 32.20 -8.16 35.08
C ILE A 2 31.93 -7.40 33.78
N TYR A 3 31.63 -8.13 32.71
CA TYR A 3 31.15 -7.57 31.45
C TYR A 3 29.87 -6.78 31.72
N ASN A 4 29.91 -5.45 31.59
CA ASN A 4 28.65 -4.71 31.53
C ASN A 4 28.11 -4.81 30.11
N HIS A 5 27.27 -5.80 29.85
CA HIS A 5 26.68 -6.06 28.53
C HIS A 5 25.99 -4.83 27.91
N GLN A 6 25.49 -3.89 28.72
CA GLN A 6 24.94 -2.62 28.20
C GLN A 6 26.01 -1.74 27.55
N ASN A 7 27.25 -1.78 28.06
CA ASN A 7 28.35 -1.01 27.48
C ASN A 7 28.80 -1.59 26.13
N VAL A 8 28.70 -2.91 25.95
CA VAL A 8 28.98 -3.57 24.66
C VAL A 8 27.98 -3.12 23.59
N LEU A 9 26.67 -3.19 23.89
CA LEU A 9 25.65 -2.70 22.95
C LEU A 9 25.82 -1.21 22.66
N ALA A 10 26.13 -0.39 23.68
CA ALA A 10 26.38 1.04 23.49
C ALA A 10 27.65 1.33 22.66
N ALA A 11 28.69 0.50 22.78
CA ALA A 11 29.88 0.60 21.94
C ALA A 11 29.59 0.20 20.49
N VAL A 12 28.85 -0.88 20.28
CA VAL A 12 28.35 -1.29 18.94
C VAL A 12 27.50 -0.19 18.32
N GLN A 13 26.60 0.44 19.08
CA GLN A 13 25.78 1.56 18.62
C GLN A 13 26.61 2.78 18.19
N ARG A 14 27.75 3.01 18.85
CA ARG A 14 28.68 4.10 18.54
C ARG A 14 29.72 3.71 17.49
N CYS A 15 29.70 2.49 16.98
CA CYS A 15 30.75 1.93 16.12
C CYS A 15 32.16 1.98 16.73
N ASP A 16 32.25 1.91 18.06
CA ASP A 16 33.49 2.10 18.81
C ASP A 16 34.26 0.77 18.96
N VAL A 17 34.92 0.36 17.88
CA VAL A 17 35.69 -0.90 17.82
C VAL A 17 36.92 -0.85 18.72
N GLU A 18 37.56 0.31 18.88
CA GLU A 18 38.69 0.46 19.81
C GLU A 18 38.26 0.18 21.25
N TRP A 19 37.11 0.70 21.67
CA TRP A 19 36.56 0.38 22.98
C TRP A 19 36.26 -1.11 23.11
N LEU A 20 35.68 -1.73 22.07
CA LEU A 20 35.40 -3.17 22.05
C LEU A 20 36.69 -4.00 22.21
N ASP A 21 37.74 -3.70 21.45
CA ASP A 21 39.06 -4.37 21.56
C ASP A 21 39.67 -4.23 22.96
N GLN A 22 39.59 -3.04 23.55
CA GLN A 22 40.19 -2.77 24.85
C GLN A 22 39.44 -3.42 26.02
N HIS A 23 38.12 -3.52 25.92
CA HIS A 23 37.26 -3.86 27.07
C HIS A 23 36.60 -5.23 26.96
N VAL A 24 36.55 -5.82 25.77
CA VAL A 24 35.90 -7.10 25.52
C VAL A 24 36.98 -8.14 25.20
N THR A 25 37.58 -8.69 26.26
CA THR A 25 38.72 -9.62 26.16
C THR A 25 38.38 -11.03 26.66
N GLY A 26 38.46 -12.04 25.79
CA GLY A 26 38.25 -13.46 26.12
C GLY A 26 37.08 -14.12 25.40
N HIS A 27 36.69 -15.32 25.84
CA HIS A 27 35.56 -16.05 25.27
C HIS A 27 34.23 -15.45 25.78
N ILE A 28 33.46 -14.85 24.88
CA ILE A 28 32.20 -14.20 25.19
C ILE A 28 31.07 -15.19 24.90
N GLN A 29 30.20 -15.42 25.88
CA GLN A 29 28.96 -16.15 25.65
C GLN A 29 27.92 -15.19 25.05
N TRP A 30 28.00 -14.96 23.74
CA TRP A 30 27.12 -14.02 23.03
C TRP A 30 25.62 -14.36 23.15
N GLN A 31 25.28 -15.62 23.41
CA GLN A 31 23.90 -16.04 23.66
C GLN A 31 23.34 -15.50 24.98
N GLU A 32 24.21 -15.22 25.96
CA GLU A 32 23.86 -14.63 27.26
C GLU A 32 23.97 -13.09 27.26
N CYS A 33 24.53 -12.51 26.19
CA CYS A 33 24.59 -11.05 26.05
C CYS A 33 23.16 -10.48 26.00
N LYS A 34 22.87 -9.58 26.95
CA LYS A 34 21.59 -8.86 26.99
C LYS A 34 21.33 -8.18 25.65
N HIS A 35 20.12 -8.33 25.15
CA HIS A 35 19.58 -7.61 24.01
C HIS A 35 19.09 -6.21 24.45
N ASP A 36 18.85 -5.33 23.47
CA ASP A 36 18.22 -4.04 23.75
C ASP A 36 16.72 -4.21 24.11
N LYS A 37 15.99 -3.09 24.17
CA LYS A 37 14.54 -3.08 24.49
C LYS A 37 13.68 -3.78 23.42
N SER A 38 14.19 -3.90 22.21
CA SER A 38 13.52 -4.54 21.06
C SER A 38 13.90 -6.02 20.92
N GLY A 39 14.80 -6.53 21.78
CA GLY A 39 15.35 -7.87 21.64
C GLY A 39 16.50 -7.93 20.63
N ASP A 40 17.02 -6.78 20.16
CA ASP A 40 18.12 -6.73 19.21
C ASP A 40 19.45 -7.08 19.90
N THR A 41 20.16 -8.03 19.30
CA THR A 41 21.52 -8.42 19.70
C THR A 41 22.55 -7.44 19.12
N ALA A 42 23.82 -7.56 19.54
CA ALA A 42 24.91 -6.78 18.95
C ALA A 42 24.97 -6.91 17.40
N LEU A 43 24.75 -8.11 16.86
CA LEU A 43 24.69 -8.34 15.41
C LEU A 43 23.50 -7.65 14.75
N HIS A 44 22.32 -7.63 15.39
CA HIS A 44 21.17 -6.88 14.85
C HIS A 44 21.50 -5.39 14.77
N ILE A 45 22.03 -4.81 15.84
CA ILE A 45 22.37 -3.39 15.90
C ILE A 45 23.42 -3.06 14.84
N ALA A 46 24.49 -3.84 14.75
CA ALA A 46 25.54 -3.62 13.75
C ALA A 46 25.00 -3.76 12.31
N ALA A 47 24.07 -4.70 12.08
CA ALA A 47 23.40 -4.89 10.80
C ALA A 47 22.41 -3.76 10.47
N ILE A 48 21.78 -3.13 11.46
CA ILE A 48 20.95 -1.94 11.26
C ILE A 48 21.82 -0.75 10.86
N ILE A 49 22.91 -0.54 11.61
CA ILE A 49 23.81 0.62 11.42
C ILE A 49 24.56 0.54 10.09
N GLY A 50 24.90 -0.66 9.61
CA GLY A 50 25.68 -0.81 8.39
C GLY A 50 27.19 -0.85 8.62
N SER A 51 27.64 -1.01 9.86
CA SER A 51 29.07 -1.03 10.17
C SER A 51 29.68 -2.40 9.88
N THR A 52 30.32 -2.51 8.71
CA THR A 52 31.04 -3.73 8.31
C THR A 52 32.18 -4.04 9.29
N THR A 53 32.87 -3.02 9.79
CA THR A 53 33.95 -3.20 10.78
C THR A 53 33.44 -3.84 12.06
N VAL A 54 32.33 -3.34 12.62
CA VAL A 54 31.76 -3.88 13.85
C VAL A 54 31.22 -5.30 13.63
N ILE A 55 30.58 -5.58 12.50
CA ILE A 55 30.14 -6.95 12.20
C ILE A 55 31.31 -7.92 12.06
N SER A 56 32.34 -7.56 11.30
CA SER A 56 33.53 -8.40 11.15
C SER A 56 34.19 -8.65 12.51
N TRP A 57 34.26 -7.61 13.36
CA TRP A 57 34.78 -7.73 14.72
C TRP A 57 33.93 -8.69 15.57
N LEU A 58 32.60 -8.53 15.57
CA LEU A 58 31.70 -9.41 16.35
C LEU A 58 31.84 -10.87 15.90
N LEU A 59 31.87 -11.10 14.58
CA LEU A 59 32.00 -12.45 14.01
C LEU A 59 33.36 -13.08 14.31
N SER A 60 34.47 -12.32 14.26
CA SER A 60 35.80 -12.84 14.59
C SER A 60 35.96 -13.17 16.08
N HIS A 61 35.11 -12.62 16.94
CA HIS A 61 35.10 -12.88 18.38
C HIS A 61 34.01 -13.89 18.80
N GLY A 62 33.61 -14.80 17.91
CA GLY A 62 32.75 -15.94 18.22
C GLY A 62 31.25 -15.63 18.36
N CYS A 63 30.78 -14.53 17.74
CA CYS A 63 29.35 -14.19 17.68
C CYS A 63 28.60 -14.95 16.55
N ASP A 64 29.26 -15.91 15.89
CA ASP A 64 28.71 -16.75 14.82
C ASP A 64 27.45 -17.52 15.28
N GLY A 65 27.43 -17.98 16.54
CA GLY A 65 26.25 -18.62 17.15
C GLY A 65 24.99 -17.74 17.22
N CYS A 66 25.12 -16.42 17.08
CA CYS A 66 24.01 -15.45 17.13
C CYS A 66 23.52 -15.00 15.74
N VAL A 67 24.12 -15.49 14.64
CA VAL A 67 23.81 -15.08 13.26
C VAL A 67 22.33 -15.33 12.89
N ASN A 68 21.71 -16.34 13.50
CA ASN A 68 20.30 -16.70 13.29
C ASN A 68 19.40 -16.36 14.48
N GLN A 69 19.91 -15.64 15.48
CA GLN A 69 19.11 -15.26 16.65
C GLN A 69 18.00 -14.31 16.23
N ARG A 70 16.84 -14.43 16.88
CA ARG A 70 15.64 -13.65 16.56
C ARG A 70 15.35 -12.64 17.66
N ASN A 71 15.10 -11.38 17.29
CA ASN A 71 14.62 -10.35 18.20
C ASN A 71 13.13 -10.54 18.55
N PHE A 72 12.51 -9.60 19.28
CA PHE A 72 11.09 -9.73 19.69
C PHE A 72 10.08 -9.59 18.53
N ASP A 73 10.48 -9.00 17.39
CA ASP A 73 9.71 -9.03 16.13
C ASP A 73 10.03 -10.29 15.30
N GLY A 74 10.86 -11.19 15.81
CA GLY A 74 11.30 -12.39 15.10
C GLY A 74 12.31 -12.12 13.99
N LYS A 75 12.80 -10.88 13.83
CA LYS A 75 13.84 -10.53 12.84
C LYS A 75 15.16 -11.17 13.22
N THR A 76 15.96 -11.52 12.22
CA THR A 76 17.37 -11.91 12.36
C THR A 76 18.27 -10.76 11.91
N PRO A 77 19.59 -10.78 12.19
CA PRO A 77 20.52 -9.77 11.64
C PRO A 77 20.44 -9.65 10.11
N LEU A 78 20.19 -10.75 9.40
CA LEU A 78 20.04 -10.76 7.94
C LEU A 78 18.82 -9.94 7.47
N HIS A 79 17.71 -10.00 8.20
CA HIS A 79 16.54 -9.15 7.93
C HIS A 79 16.89 -7.66 8.05
N SER A 80 17.61 -7.29 9.12
CA SER A 80 18.01 -5.91 9.37
C SER A 80 18.97 -5.38 8.29
N ALA A 81 19.98 -6.19 7.92
CA ALA A 81 20.92 -5.84 6.86
C ALA A 81 20.22 -5.69 5.50
N ALA A 82 19.27 -6.59 5.21
CA ALA A 82 18.51 -6.56 3.97
C ALA A 82 17.62 -5.32 3.87
N GLN A 83 16.87 -5.01 4.94
CA GLN A 83 15.97 -3.83 4.99
C GLN A 83 16.70 -2.49 4.83
N ASN A 84 17.94 -2.42 5.32
CA ASN A 84 18.75 -1.20 5.29
C ASN A 84 19.75 -1.16 4.12
N SER A 85 19.63 -2.10 3.17
CA SER A 85 20.44 -2.12 1.95
C SER A 85 21.95 -2.18 2.19
N HIS A 86 22.40 -3.08 3.08
CA HIS A 86 23.83 -3.27 3.41
C HIS A 86 24.41 -4.55 2.77
N PRO A 87 24.83 -4.53 1.49
CA PRO A 87 25.24 -5.72 0.73
C PRO A 87 26.45 -6.44 1.34
N ASN A 88 27.47 -5.71 1.81
CA ASN A 88 28.65 -6.30 2.44
C ASN A 88 28.28 -7.10 3.69
N ILE A 89 27.36 -6.58 4.49
CA ILE A 89 26.86 -7.27 5.69
C ILE A 89 26.04 -8.49 5.31
N VAL A 90 25.15 -8.37 4.33
CA VAL A 90 24.36 -9.51 3.82
C VAL A 90 25.30 -10.63 3.37
N SER A 91 26.33 -10.31 2.60
CA SER A 91 27.35 -11.28 2.15
C SER A 91 28.05 -11.96 3.34
N LEU A 92 28.53 -11.19 4.32
CA LEU A 92 29.18 -11.73 5.52
C LEU A 92 28.25 -12.64 6.32
N LEU A 93 27.01 -12.22 6.57
CA LEU A 93 26.04 -13.01 7.33
C LEU A 93 25.70 -14.33 6.61
N LEU A 94 25.53 -14.31 5.29
CA LEU A 94 25.28 -15.52 4.49
C LEU A 94 26.47 -16.49 4.52
N GLN A 95 27.71 -15.98 4.42
CA GLN A 95 28.92 -16.79 4.56
C GLN A 95 29.03 -17.45 5.94
N GLN A 96 28.52 -16.80 6.98
CA GLN A 96 28.45 -17.34 8.35
C GLN A 96 27.21 -18.20 8.62
N GLY A 97 26.52 -18.66 7.57
CA GLY A 97 25.40 -19.60 7.71
C GLY A 97 24.08 -18.96 8.15
N ALA A 98 23.88 -17.66 7.87
CA ALA A 98 22.55 -17.06 8.01
C ALA A 98 21.54 -17.79 7.12
N LYS A 99 20.42 -18.21 7.71
CA LYS A 99 19.32 -18.86 7.00
C LYS A 99 18.63 -17.83 6.11
N VAL A 100 18.82 -17.97 4.80
CA VAL A 100 18.37 -17.02 3.77
C VAL A 100 16.86 -16.72 3.83
N ASP A 101 16.04 -17.74 4.08
CA ASP A 101 14.57 -17.64 4.15
C ASP A 101 14.05 -17.67 5.59
N SER A 102 14.83 -17.17 6.56
CA SER A 102 14.33 -16.98 7.93
C SER A 102 13.04 -16.16 7.92
N LEU A 103 12.06 -16.54 8.74
CA LEU A 103 10.81 -15.80 8.84
C LEU A 103 10.80 -14.92 10.09
N LYS A 104 10.53 -13.63 9.93
CA LYS A 104 10.15 -12.76 11.04
C LYS A 104 8.63 -12.78 11.27
N ARG A 105 8.13 -12.01 12.24
CA ARG A 105 6.69 -11.87 12.48
C ARG A 105 5.97 -11.45 11.21
N GLY A 106 4.84 -12.11 10.92
CA GLY A 106 4.08 -11.91 9.70
C GLY A 106 4.61 -12.70 8.51
N ASP A 107 5.55 -13.62 8.73
CA ASP A 107 6.15 -14.50 7.72
C ASP A 107 6.92 -13.73 6.63
N TRP A 108 7.52 -12.61 7.01
CA TRP A 108 8.40 -11.87 6.11
C TRP A 108 9.78 -12.51 6.06
N THR A 109 10.34 -12.62 4.86
CA THR A 109 11.72 -13.06 4.60
C THR A 109 12.67 -11.86 4.50
N PRO A 110 14.00 -12.06 4.59
CA PRO A 110 14.98 -11.03 4.28
C PRO A 110 14.83 -10.47 2.86
N LEU A 111 14.49 -11.33 1.89
CA LEU A 111 14.29 -10.90 0.50
C LEU A 111 13.11 -9.92 0.37
N MET A 112 12.00 -10.19 1.04
CA MET A 112 10.85 -9.27 1.12
C MET A 112 11.24 -7.92 1.75
N MET A 113 12.10 -7.94 2.78
CA MET A 113 12.59 -6.72 3.42
C MET A 113 13.53 -5.93 2.50
N ALA A 114 14.38 -6.61 1.73
CA ALA A 114 15.23 -5.98 0.73
C ALA A 114 14.41 -5.25 -0.35
N ALA A 115 13.31 -5.85 -0.81
CA ALA A 115 12.45 -5.27 -1.84
C ALA A 115 11.75 -3.96 -1.43
N THR A 116 11.76 -3.61 -0.14
CA THR A 116 11.25 -2.31 0.33
C THR A 116 12.14 -1.13 -0.07
N ARG A 117 13.37 -1.40 -0.53
CA ARG A 117 14.34 -0.40 -0.97
C ARG A 117 14.62 -0.58 -2.45
N ASN A 118 14.91 0.51 -3.14
CA ASN A 118 15.23 0.48 -4.55
C ASN A 118 16.71 0.11 -4.83
N ASN A 119 17.21 -0.97 -4.20
CA ASN A 119 18.58 -1.44 -4.38
C ASN A 119 18.61 -2.95 -4.66
N THR A 120 19.03 -3.31 -5.88
CA THR A 120 19.05 -4.69 -6.38
C THR A 120 20.24 -5.50 -5.88
N GLU A 121 21.30 -4.89 -5.35
CA GLU A 121 22.52 -5.59 -4.94
C GLU A 121 22.25 -6.59 -3.81
N VAL A 122 21.48 -6.19 -2.80
CA VAL A 122 21.06 -7.08 -1.72
C VAL A 122 20.16 -8.21 -2.25
N LEU A 123 19.24 -7.91 -3.17
CA LEU A 123 18.40 -8.93 -3.77
C LEU A 123 19.23 -9.95 -4.53
N GLN A 124 20.20 -9.50 -5.32
CA GLN A 124 21.11 -10.35 -6.07
C GLN A 124 21.87 -11.30 -5.14
N LEU A 125 22.39 -10.80 -4.02
CA LEU A 125 23.09 -11.62 -3.02
C LEU A 125 22.16 -12.69 -2.42
N LEU A 126 20.93 -12.32 -2.05
CA LEU A 126 19.96 -13.24 -1.47
C LEU A 126 19.49 -14.30 -2.48
N ILE A 127 19.22 -13.92 -3.73
CA ILE A 127 18.84 -14.86 -4.80
C ILE A 127 20.00 -15.81 -5.14
N ASN A 128 21.24 -15.31 -5.18
CA ASN A 128 22.42 -16.15 -5.36
C ASN A 128 22.57 -17.17 -4.22
N ALA A 129 22.17 -16.80 -3.00
CA ALA A 129 22.05 -17.68 -1.84
C ALA A 129 20.76 -18.52 -1.81
N LYS A 130 20.04 -18.61 -2.94
CA LYS A 130 18.83 -19.42 -3.13
C LYS A 130 17.61 -19.00 -2.31
N ALA A 131 17.47 -17.70 -2.04
CA ALA A 131 16.24 -17.15 -1.46
C ALA A 131 15.01 -17.51 -2.30
N GLY A 132 13.92 -17.91 -1.65
CA GLY A 132 12.66 -18.25 -2.33
C GLY A 132 11.93 -17.03 -2.88
N LEU A 133 11.87 -16.88 -4.21
CA LEU A 133 11.18 -15.78 -4.89
C LEU A 133 9.65 -15.80 -4.71
N HIS A 134 9.07 -17.00 -4.62
CA HIS A 134 7.62 -17.23 -4.53
C HIS A 134 7.10 -17.36 -3.10
N LEU A 135 7.96 -17.16 -2.09
CA LEU A 135 7.50 -17.13 -0.71
C LEU A 135 6.57 -15.95 -0.49
N THR A 136 5.56 -16.14 0.35
CA THR A 136 4.56 -15.12 0.68
C THR A 136 4.48 -14.90 2.19
N ASN A 137 4.23 -13.66 2.58
CA ASN A 137 3.95 -13.32 3.98
C ASN A 137 2.52 -13.78 4.38
N LYS A 138 2.09 -13.50 5.61
CA LYS A 138 0.75 -13.89 6.11
C LYS A 138 -0.44 -13.32 5.32
N ASP A 139 -0.24 -12.23 4.60
CA ASP A 139 -1.25 -11.59 3.76
C ASP A 139 -1.24 -12.15 2.32
N GLY A 140 -0.35 -13.11 2.03
CA GLY A 140 -0.13 -13.67 0.70
C GLY A 140 0.78 -12.80 -0.18
N TRP A 141 1.45 -11.79 0.38
CA TRP A 141 2.30 -10.89 -0.41
C TRP A 141 3.66 -11.51 -0.66
N SER A 142 4.02 -11.64 -1.94
CA SER A 142 5.37 -12.02 -2.37
C SER A 142 6.33 -10.81 -2.33
N THR A 143 7.64 -11.09 -2.47
CA THR A 143 8.67 -10.05 -2.69
C THR A 143 8.29 -9.10 -3.83
N PHE A 144 7.68 -9.64 -4.89
CA PHE A 144 7.28 -8.86 -6.06
C PHE A 144 6.11 -7.90 -5.76
N HIS A 145 5.12 -8.33 -4.98
CA HIS A 145 4.04 -7.44 -4.50
C HIS A 145 4.60 -6.24 -3.72
N ILE A 146 5.59 -6.48 -2.86
CA ILE A 146 6.24 -5.44 -2.05
C ILE A 146 6.99 -4.46 -2.96
N ALA A 147 7.78 -4.94 -3.92
CA ALA A 147 8.47 -4.08 -4.88
C ALA A 147 7.50 -3.19 -5.66
N CYS A 148 6.37 -3.76 -6.13
CA CYS A 148 5.31 -3.02 -6.81
C CYS A 148 4.59 -2.01 -5.91
N ARG A 149 4.44 -2.30 -4.60
CA ARG A 149 3.87 -1.37 -3.61
C ARG A 149 4.76 -0.17 -3.37
N GLU A 150 6.05 -0.38 -3.25
CA GLU A 150 7.01 0.69 -2.97
C GLU A 150 7.36 1.50 -4.22
N GLY A 151 7.02 1.01 -5.42
CA GLY A 151 7.35 1.68 -6.67
C GLY A 151 8.81 1.54 -7.09
N ASN A 152 9.50 0.54 -6.54
CA ASN A 152 10.93 0.29 -6.75
C ASN A 152 11.15 -0.32 -8.14
N MET A 153 11.19 0.52 -9.16
CA MET A 153 11.21 0.13 -10.58
C MET A 153 12.38 -0.80 -10.92
N GLU A 154 13.57 -0.49 -10.45
CA GLU A 154 14.79 -1.28 -10.69
C GLU A 154 14.66 -2.67 -10.04
N VAL A 155 14.06 -2.75 -8.86
CA VAL A 155 13.77 -4.02 -8.18
C VAL A 155 12.71 -4.82 -8.92
N VAL A 156 11.64 -4.17 -9.40
CA VAL A 156 10.59 -4.83 -10.19
C VAL A 156 11.20 -5.43 -11.46
N GLN A 157 12.00 -4.67 -12.21
CA GLN A 157 12.65 -5.16 -13.43
C GLN A 157 13.59 -6.32 -13.12
N PHE A 158 14.45 -6.16 -12.11
CA PHE A 158 15.39 -7.20 -11.70
C PHE A 158 14.71 -8.51 -11.29
N LEU A 159 13.58 -8.43 -10.58
CA LEU A 159 12.80 -9.61 -10.19
C LEU A 159 12.16 -10.28 -11.41
N LEU A 160 11.62 -9.53 -12.38
CA LEU A 160 11.08 -10.11 -13.62
C LEU A 160 12.17 -10.75 -14.49
N ASP A 161 13.37 -10.17 -14.51
CA ASP A 161 14.52 -10.75 -15.22
C ASP A 161 14.97 -12.06 -14.55
N SER A 162 14.79 -12.16 -13.23
CA SER A 162 15.09 -13.38 -12.45
C SER A 162 14.02 -14.46 -12.63
N ASP A 163 12.74 -14.06 -12.64
CA ASP A 163 11.60 -14.94 -12.90
C ASP A 163 10.42 -14.16 -13.51
N ALA A 164 10.21 -14.36 -14.80
CA ALA A 164 9.18 -13.68 -15.57
C ALA A 164 7.74 -14.13 -15.22
N SER A 165 7.54 -15.09 -14.32
CA SER A 165 6.20 -15.49 -13.85
C SER A 165 5.67 -14.61 -12.71
N LEU A 166 6.53 -13.84 -12.03
CA LEU A 166 6.14 -13.11 -10.81
C LEU A 166 5.03 -12.07 -10.99
N TRP A 167 4.82 -11.57 -12.21
CA TRP A 167 3.83 -10.53 -12.51
C TRP A 167 2.38 -10.95 -12.23
N ASN A 168 2.06 -12.25 -12.25
CA ASN A 168 0.70 -12.78 -12.07
C ASN A 168 0.47 -13.42 -10.69
N THR A 169 1.40 -13.26 -9.76
CA THR A 169 1.21 -13.74 -8.38
C THR A 169 -0.01 -13.08 -7.75
N VAL A 170 -0.67 -13.74 -6.80
CA VAL A 170 -1.87 -13.21 -6.13
C VAL A 170 -1.73 -13.30 -4.61
N SER A 171 -2.15 -12.24 -3.92
CA SER A 171 -2.27 -12.23 -2.46
C SER A 171 -3.52 -12.97 -1.96
N ASN A 172 -3.68 -13.09 -0.64
CA ASN A 172 -4.82 -13.80 -0.03
C ASN A 172 -6.18 -13.14 -0.32
N ASN A 173 -6.20 -11.85 -0.65
CA ASN A 173 -7.38 -11.12 -1.10
C ASN A 173 -7.46 -11.02 -2.63
N GLY A 174 -6.75 -11.88 -3.37
CA GLY A 174 -6.82 -11.95 -4.83
C GLY A 174 -6.20 -10.75 -5.56
N ARG A 175 -5.41 -9.91 -4.87
CA ARG A 175 -4.76 -8.77 -5.52
C ARG A 175 -3.51 -9.23 -6.25
N THR A 176 -3.38 -8.79 -7.48
CA THR A 176 -2.15 -8.94 -8.28
C THR A 176 -1.16 -7.80 -7.97
N PRO A 177 0.13 -7.92 -8.34
CA PRO A 177 1.11 -6.84 -8.22
C PRO A 177 0.66 -5.53 -8.87
N LEU A 178 -0.11 -5.64 -9.94
CA LEU A 178 -0.71 -4.52 -10.64
C LEU A 178 -1.75 -3.78 -9.78
N HIS A 179 -2.66 -4.47 -9.09
CA HIS A 179 -3.60 -3.83 -8.17
C HIS A 179 -2.85 -2.98 -7.15
N THR A 180 -1.76 -3.54 -6.64
CA THR A 180 -0.92 -2.90 -5.63
C THR A 180 -0.20 -1.67 -6.18
N ALA A 181 0.41 -1.76 -7.37
CA ALA A 181 1.05 -0.63 -8.04
C ALA A 181 0.03 0.47 -8.40
N ALA A 182 -1.17 0.08 -8.84
CA ALA A 182 -2.26 0.99 -9.20
C ALA A 182 -2.79 1.76 -7.99
N LEU A 183 -3.02 1.08 -6.87
CA LEU A 183 -3.43 1.73 -5.61
C LEU A 183 -2.45 2.81 -5.14
N HIS A 184 -1.16 2.61 -5.37
CA HIS A 184 -0.09 3.53 -4.93
C HIS A 184 0.37 4.49 -6.02
N GLY A 185 -0.16 4.41 -7.24
CA GLY A 185 0.09 5.38 -8.32
C GLY A 185 1.43 5.22 -9.03
N HIS A 186 2.04 4.03 -8.96
CA HIS A 186 3.37 3.77 -9.53
C HIS A 186 3.30 3.53 -11.03
N THR A 187 3.08 4.61 -11.77
CA THR A 187 2.80 4.58 -13.22
C THR A 187 3.91 3.89 -14.02
N GLU A 188 5.19 4.09 -13.69
CA GLU A 188 6.30 3.42 -14.39
C GLU A 188 6.36 1.91 -14.12
N VAL A 189 6.09 1.48 -12.89
CA VAL A 189 5.94 0.05 -12.56
C VAL A 189 4.82 -0.57 -13.39
N ILE A 190 3.69 0.14 -13.53
CA ILE A 190 2.56 -0.33 -14.33
C ILE A 190 2.93 -0.43 -15.82
N ARG A 191 3.73 0.49 -16.37
CA ARG A 191 4.25 0.34 -17.74
C ARG A 191 5.11 -0.90 -17.92
N ILE A 192 5.88 -1.30 -16.91
CA ILE A 192 6.64 -2.55 -16.94
C ILE A 192 5.68 -3.74 -16.94
N LEU A 193 4.73 -3.78 -16.00
CA LEU A 193 3.78 -4.89 -15.87
C LEU A 193 2.91 -5.07 -17.13
N LEU A 194 2.48 -3.98 -17.75
CA LEU A 194 1.68 -3.99 -18.98
C LEU A 194 2.42 -4.59 -20.20
N LYS A 195 3.75 -4.70 -20.14
CA LYS A 195 4.55 -5.34 -21.20
C LYS A 195 4.67 -6.86 -21.00
N CYS A 196 4.30 -7.39 -19.83
CA CYS A 196 4.31 -8.84 -19.58
C CYS A 196 3.25 -9.55 -20.43
N SER A 197 3.62 -10.69 -21.03
CA SER A 197 2.71 -11.46 -21.89
C SER A 197 1.58 -12.08 -21.08
N GLY A 198 0.34 -12.01 -21.60
CA GLY A 198 -0.84 -12.62 -20.96
C GLY A 198 -1.48 -11.75 -19.89
N TYR A 199 -1.03 -10.51 -19.73
CA TYR A 199 -1.55 -9.59 -18.75
C TYR A 199 -3.03 -9.22 -18.97
N ASN A 200 -3.80 -9.14 -17.89
CA ASN A 200 -5.21 -8.74 -17.88
C ASN A 200 -5.47 -7.62 -16.86
N CYS A 201 -5.74 -6.40 -17.33
CA CYS A 201 -6.08 -5.23 -16.50
C CYS A 201 -7.50 -5.28 -15.89
N ASN A 202 -8.30 -6.29 -16.23
CA ASN A 202 -9.71 -6.40 -15.87
C ASN A 202 -9.99 -7.44 -14.79
N GLU A 203 -8.98 -8.19 -14.35
CA GLU A 203 -9.15 -9.11 -13.22
C GLU A 203 -9.43 -8.30 -11.97
N GLY A 204 -10.54 -8.63 -11.30
CA GLY A 204 -10.87 -8.07 -10.00
C GLY A 204 -10.25 -8.90 -8.88
N ASP A 205 -9.95 -8.24 -7.78
CA ASP A 205 -9.58 -8.92 -6.53
C ASP A 205 -10.79 -9.66 -5.90
N THR A 206 -10.66 -10.22 -4.69
CA THR A 206 -11.77 -10.93 -4.03
C THR A 206 -13.00 -10.06 -3.77
N CYS A 207 -12.86 -8.73 -3.81
CA CYS A 207 -13.93 -7.76 -3.70
C CYS A 207 -14.39 -7.24 -5.07
N GLY A 208 -13.95 -7.85 -6.18
CA GLY A 208 -14.24 -7.39 -7.54
C GLY A 208 -13.59 -6.05 -7.90
N SER A 209 -12.66 -5.54 -7.08
CA SER A 209 -11.98 -4.27 -7.35
C SER A 209 -10.93 -4.49 -8.43
N THR A 210 -11.02 -3.78 -9.56
CA THR A 210 -10.03 -3.86 -10.64
C THR A 210 -8.84 -2.92 -10.36
N PRO A 211 -7.70 -3.12 -11.04
CA PRO A 211 -6.56 -2.18 -10.98
C PRO A 211 -6.95 -0.73 -11.27
N LEU A 212 -7.83 -0.50 -12.26
CA LEU A 212 -8.32 0.84 -12.55
C LEU A 212 -9.10 1.43 -11.36
N MET A 213 -9.96 0.63 -10.71
CA MET A 213 -10.67 1.07 -9.50
C MET A 213 -9.71 1.45 -8.38
N GLU A 214 -8.61 0.73 -8.21
CA GLU A 214 -7.58 1.05 -7.23
C GLU A 214 -6.86 2.37 -7.54
N ALA A 215 -6.51 2.60 -8.81
CA ALA A 215 -5.94 3.86 -9.25
C ALA A 215 -6.89 5.04 -9.03
N LEU A 216 -8.18 4.86 -9.30
CA LEU A 216 -9.23 5.86 -9.07
C LEU A 216 -9.44 6.15 -7.58
N ARG A 217 -9.41 5.11 -6.73
CA ARG A 217 -9.51 5.22 -5.27
C ARG A 217 -8.31 5.98 -4.69
N GLY A 218 -7.10 5.69 -5.17
CA GLY A 218 -5.88 6.41 -4.78
C GLY A 218 -5.79 7.82 -5.40
N GLY A 219 -6.54 8.06 -6.47
CA GLY A 219 -6.61 9.33 -7.16
C GLY A 219 -5.41 9.62 -8.07
N HIS A 220 -4.83 8.57 -8.63
CA HIS A 220 -3.65 8.63 -9.50
C HIS A 220 -4.03 8.84 -10.98
N LEU A 221 -4.17 10.09 -11.42
CA LEU A 221 -4.72 10.43 -12.74
C LEU A 221 -3.93 9.82 -13.90
N ASP A 222 -2.60 9.93 -13.88
CA ASP A 222 -1.75 9.40 -14.96
C ASP A 222 -1.76 7.87 -15.00
N THR A 223 -1.84 7.23 -13.84
CA THR A 223 -2.05 5.78 -13.74
C THR A 223 -3.39 5.37 -14.33
N SER A 224 -4.48 6.08 -13.98
CA SER A 224 -5.81 5.77 -14.53
C SER A 224 -5.85 5.97 -16.05
N LYS A 225 -5.26 7.05 -16.58
CA LYS A 225 -5.14 7.27 -18.03
C LYS A 225 -4.37 6.12 -18.71
N LEU A 226 -3.25 5.69 -18.11
CA LEU A 226 -2.47 4.58 -18.65
C LEU A 226 -3.28 3.28 -18.70
N LEU A 227 -4.01 2.96 -17.62
CA LEU A 227 -4.84 1.75 -17.55
C LEU A 227 -6.03 1.79 -18.52
N ILE A 228 -6.65 2.96 -18.71
CA ILE A 228 -7.74 3.14 -19.68
C ILE A 228 -7.24 2.97 -21.11
N ASN A 229 -6.07 3.54 -21.43
CA ASN A 229 -5.41 3.31 -22.73
C ASN A 229 -5.04 1.84 -22.94
N ALA A 230 -4.85 1.08 -21.85
CA ALA A 230 -4.67 -0.36 -21.87
C ALA A 230 -5.99 -1.15 -21.88
N GLN A 231 -7.10 -0.54 -22.33
CA GLN A 231 -8.42 -1.18 -22.49
C GLN A 231 -9.01 -1.73 -21.18
N SER A 232 -8.78 -1.05 -20.06
CA SER A 232 -9.47 -1.37 -18.80
C SER A 232 -10.99 -1.16 -18.94
N CYS A 233 -11.77 -2.08 -18.40
CA CYS A 233 -13.21 -2.08 -18.40
C CYS A 233 -13.73 -1.03 -17.40
N LEU A 234 -14.26 0.07 -17.94
CA LEU A 234 -14.78 1.17 -17.14
C LEU A 234 -16.08 0.80 -16.39
N SER A 235 -16.87 -0.10 -16.96
CA SER A 235 -18.17 -0.54 -16.43
C SER A 235 -18.06 -1.69 -15.42
N ALA A 236 -16.85 -2.16 -15.12
CA ALA A 236 -16.63 -3.14 -14.06
C ALA A 236 -17.25 -2.65 -12.74
N LYS A 237 -17.74 -3.60 -11.94
CA LYS A 237 -18.37 -3.34 -10.64
C LYS A 237 -17.66 -4.12 -9.53
N ASP A 238 -17.40 -3.45 -8.42
CA ASP A 238 -16.93 -4.11 -7.20
C ASP A 238 -18.05 -4.94 -6.55
N ALA A 239 -17.75 -5.62 -5.45
CA ALA A 239 -18.68 -6.48 -4.70
C ALA A 239 -19.86 -5.73 -4.06
N THR A 240 -19.91 -4.40 -4.18
CA THR A 240 -21.04 -3.56 -3.76
C THR A 240 -21.76 -2.93 -4.95
N GLY A 241 -21.43 -3.35 -6.17
CA GLY A 241 -21.98 -2.84 -7.42
C GLY A 241 -21.38 -1.51 -7.86
N ARG A 242 -20.34 -0.99 -7.20
CA ARG A 242 -19.76 0.33 -7.52
C ARG A 242 -18.83 0.24 -8.72
N THR A 243 -19.01 1.16 -9.66
CA THR A 243 -18.08 1.39 -10.78
C THR A 243 -16.92 2.31 -10.36
N GLY A 244 -15.91 2.45 -11.23
CA GLY A 244 -14.83 3.42 -11.03
C GLY A 244 -15.31 4.85 -10.82
N LEU A 245 -16.42 5.25 -11.46
CA LEU A 245 -17.01 6.59 -11.31
C LEU A 245 -17.51 6.85 -9.88
N HIS A 246 -18.10 5.84 -9.22
CA HIS A 246 -18.51 5.95 -7.82
C HIS A 246 -17.32 6.21 -6.90
N LEU A 247 -16.21 5.50 -7.15
CA LEU A 247 -14.99 5.62 -6.34
C LEU A 247 -14.30 6.97 -6.54
N ALA A 248 -14.20 7.45 -7.79
CA ALA A 248 -13.66 8.78 -8.09
C ALA A 248 -14.49 9.90 -7.45
N ALA A 249 -15.82 9.75 -7.47
CA ALA A 249 -16.73 10.69 -6.86
C ALA A 249 -16.67 10.68 -5.32
N GLU A 250 -16.59 9.49 -4.71
CA GLU A 250 -16.38 9.33 -3.26
C GLU A 250 -15.04 9.88 -2.78
N ALA A 251 -13.99 9.78 -3.60
CA ALA A 251 -12.66 10.35 -3.31
C ALA A 251 -12.54 11.86 -3.61
N GLY A 252 -13.58 12.48 -4.18
CA GLY A 252 -13.59 13.90 -4.49
C GLY A 252 -12.70 14.32 -5.66
N ARG A 253 -12.36 13.41 -6.58
CA ARG A 253 -11.41 13.64 -7.68
C ARG A 253 -12.14 14.07 -8.96
N ALA A 254 -12.36 15.38 -9.09
CA ALA A 254 -13.11 15.96 -10.22
C ALA A 254 -12.44 15.73 -11.58
N ASP A 255 -11.12 15.83 -11.64
CA ASP A 255 -10.30 15.51 -12.82
C ASP A 255 -10.50 14.07 -13.31
N MET A 256 -10.63 13.12 -12.39
CA MET A 256 -10.89 11.72 -12.72
C MET A 256 -12.33 11.49 -13.15
N VAL A 257 -13.30 12.15 -12.51
CA VAL A 257 -14.71 12.11 -12.92
C VAL A 257 -14.86 12.62 -14.35
N GLU A 258 -14.25 13.77 -14.66
CA GLU A 258 -14.25 14.35 -16.00
C GLU A 258 -13.64 13.39 -17.03
N MET A 259 -12.47 12.83 -16.71
CA MET A 259 -11.78 11.87 -17.58
C MET A 259 -12.61 10.60 -17.84
N LEU A 260 -13.24 10.03 -16.80
CA LEU A 260 -14.04 8.82 -16.95
C LEU A 260 -15.28 9.05 -17.80
N VAL A 261 -16.02 10.13 -17.55
CA VAL A 261 -17.27 10.44 -18.27
C VAL A 261 -16.99 10.92 -19.70
N SER A 262 -15.83 11.54 -19.95
CA SER A 262 -15.40 11.89 -21.32
C SER A 262 -15.06 10.67 -22.18
N THR A 263 -14.95 9.48 -21.59
CA THR A 263 -14.77 8.24 -22.33
C THR A 263 -16.14 7.71 -22.77
N HIS A 264 -16.31 7.38 -24.07
CA HIS A 264 -17.61 7.22 -24.75
C HIS A 264 -18.58 6.17 -24.16
N ASP A 265 -18.14 5.31 -23.24
CA ASP A 265 -18.90 4.17 -22.73
C ASP A 265 -19.36 4.31 -21.26
N MET A 266 -19.10 5.43 -20.59
CA MET A 266 -19.44 5.59 -19.16
C MET A 266 -20.81 6.25 -18.96
N ASP A 267 -21.73 5.52 -18.34
CA ASP A 267 -23.01 6.05 -17.88
C ASP A 267 -22.86 6.77 -16.52
N VAL A 268 -23.08 8.09 -16.52
CA VAL A 268 -22.99 8.96 -15.34
C VAL A 268 -24.02 8.61 -14.24
N ASN A 269 -25.13 7.99 -14.62
CA ASN A 269 -26.25 7.65 -13.74
C ASN A 269 -26.26 6.18 -13.29
N SER A 270 -25.23 5.41 -13.64
CA SER A 270 -25.10 4.02 -13.23
C SER A 270 -25.16 3.87 -11.71
N THR A 271 -25.87 2.84 -11.25
CA THR A 271 -26.11 2.60 -9.82
C THR A 271 -25.32 1.41 -9.27
N SER A 272 -24.94 1.54 -8.01
CA SER A 272 -24.49 0.45 -7.14
C SER A 272 -25.63 -0.48 -6.72
N ASP A 273 -25.31 -1.57 -6.00
CA ASP A 273 -26.30 -2.54 -5.50
C ASP A 273 -27.24 -1.94 -4.43
N LYS A 274 -26.93 -0.75 -3.91
CA LYS A 274 -27.78 0.01 -3.01
C LYS A 274 -28.57 1.12 -3.72
N GLY A 275 -28.49 1.21 -5.04
CA GLY A 275 -29.12 2.28 -5.83
C GLY A 275 -28.36 3.62 -5.78
N LEU A 276 -27.19 3.68 -5.14
CA LEU A 276 -26.41 4.92 -5.10
C LEU A 276 -25.79 5.17 -6.48
N THR A 277 -25.86 6.41 -6.96
CA THR A 277 -25.12 6.94 -8.13
C THR A 277 -23.83 7.63 -7.68
N ALA A 278 -22.99 8.03 -8.63
CA ALA A 278 -21.80 8.86 -8.34
C ALA A 278 -22.16 10.19 -7.63
N LEU A 279 -23.28 10.80 -8.00
CA LEU A 279 -23.77 12.04 -7.37
C LEU A 279 -24.10 11.83 -5.88
N HIS A 280 -24.69 10.68 -5.53
CA HIS A 280 -24.95 10.30 -4.14
C HIS A 280 -23.65 10.19 -3.33
N CYS A 281 -22.61 9.56 -3.88
CA CYS A 281 -21.31 9.42 -3.24
C CYS A 281 -20.66 10.79 -2.99
N ALA A 282 -20.59 11.65 -4.02
CA ALA A 282 -20.01 12.98 -3.91
C ALA A 282 -20.76 13.85 -2.89
N ALA A 283 -22.10 13.79 -2.89
CA ALA A 283 -22.93 14.56 -1.97
C ALA A 283 -22.80 14.09 -0.51
N ARG A 284 -22.71 12.78 -0.27
CA ARG A 284 -22.48 12.20 1.07
C ARG A 284 -21.18 12.68 1.68
N GLU A 285 -20.11 12.73 0.89
CA GLU A 285 -18.79 13.17 1.37
C GLU A 285 -18.64 14.70 1.36
N GLY A 286 -19.50 15.41 0.61
CA GLY A 286 -19.55 16.87 0.54
C GLY A 286 -18.62 17.48 -0.50
N HIS A 287 -18.28 16.74 -1.55
CA HIS A 287 -17.38 17.17 -2.62
C HIS A 287 -18.11 18.06 -3.63
N THR A 288 -18.24 19.35 -3.30
CA THR A 288 -19.00 20.34 -4.08
C THR A 288 -18.55 20.46 -5.53
N ALA A 289 -17.24 20.49 -5.79
CA ALA A 289 -16.69 20.54 -7.15
C ALA A 289 -17.10 19.33 -8.00
N VAL A 290 -17.10 18.13 -7.41
CA VAL A 290 -17.55 16.90 -8.09
C VAL A 290 -19.05 16.92 -8.32
N VAL A 291 -19.83 17.40 -7.35
CA VAL A 291 -21.28 17.57 -7.51
C VAL A 291 -21.61 18.49 -8.67
N ASP A 292 -20.98 19.67 -8.73
CA ASP A 292 -21.21 20.62 -9.82
C ASP A 292 -20.81 20.05 -11.19
N LEU A 293 -19.70 19.31 -11.24
CA LEU A 293 -19.24 18.62 -12.44
C LEU A 293 -20.20 17.52 -12.89
N LEU A 294 -20.59 16.60 -12.00
CA LEU A 294 -21.52 15.51 -12.32
C LEU A 294 -22.86 16.04 -12.85
N LEU A 295 -23.41 17.09 -12.23
CA LEU A 295 -24.63 17.73 -12.71
C LEU A 295 -24.46 18.35 -14.10
N THR A 296 -23.31 18.96 -14.38
CA THR A 296 -22.97 19.49 -15.71
C THR A 296 -22.86 18.37 -16.76
N LEU A 297 -22.40 17.20 -16.34
CA LEU A 297 -22.28 16.00 -17.16
C LEU A 297 -23.59 15.20 -17.28
N GLY A 298 -24.72 15.73 -16.78
CA GLY A 298 -26.04 15.11 -16.94
C GLY A 298 -26.44 14.13 -15.84
N ALA A 299 -25.80 14.19 -14.67
CA ALA A 299 -26.25 13.41 -13.52
C ALA A 299 -27.66 13.84 -13.09
N GLU A 300 -28.53 12.86 -12.85
CA GLU A 300 -29.91 13.09 -12.43
C GLU A 300 -29.96 13.55 -10.96
N ILE A 301 -30.30 14.82 -10.75
CA ILE A 301 -30.22 15.47 -9.43
C ILE A 301 -31.15 14.88 -8.36
N ASN A 302 -32.28 14.30 -8.78
CA ASN A 302 -33.34 13.81 -7.88
C ASN A 302 -33.48 12.29 -7.91
N SER A 303 -32.52 11.56 -8.49
CA SER A 303 -32.53 10.09 -8.44
C SER A 303 -32.36 9.62 -7.00
N THR A 304 -32.94 8.45 -6.69
CA THR A 304 -33.03 7.94 -5.32
C THR A 304 -32.30 6.60 -5.18
N ASP A 305 -31.70 6.39 -4.02
CA ASP A 305 -31.19 5.07 -3.61
C ASP A 305 -32.34 4.10 -3.26
N HIS A 306 -32.03 2.85 -2.90
CA HIS A 306 -33.05 1.87 -2.52
C HIS A 306 -33.86 2.22 -1.26
N ASN A 307 -33.46 3.25 -0.51
CA ASN A 307 -34.18 3.76 0.64
C ASN A 307 -34.97 5.04 0.32
N GLY A 308 -35.03 5.44 -0.95
CA GLY A 308 -35.71 6.67 -1.39
C GLY A 308 -34.90 7.94 -1.13
N ARG A 309 -33.62 7.84 -0.78
CA ARG A 309 -32.79 9.00 -0.42
C ARG A 309 -32.17 9.59 -1.68
N THR A 310 -32.29 10.91 -1.87
CA THR A 310 -31.62 11.66 -2.94
C THR A 310 -30.19 12.06 -2.54
N ALA A 311 -29.41 12.59 -3.49
CA ALA A 311 -28.12 13.21 -3.20
C ALA A 311 -28.24 14.35 -2.16
N LEU A 312 -29.29 15.17 -2.23
CA LEU A 312 -29.57 16.22 -1.25
C LEU A 312 -29.81 15.64 0.15
N TRP A 313 -30.58 14.55 0.23
CA TRP A 313 -30.81 13.85 1.50
C TRP A 313 -29.49 13.41 2.14
N LEU A 314 -28.60 12.79 1.37
CA LEU A 314 -27.30 12.33 1.88
C LEU A 314 -26.39 13.48 2.31
N ALA A 315 -26.37 14.59 1.57
CA ALA A 315 -25.63 15.80 1.96
C ALA A 315 -26.16 16.36 3.29
N CYS A 316 -27.47 16.45 3.47
CA CYS A 316 -28.08 16.91 4.72
C CYS A 316 -27.82 15.95 5.89
N GLY A 317 -27.99 14.64 5.68
CA GLY A 317 -27.71 13.61 6.69
C GLY A 317 -26.24 13.57 7.12
N GLY A 318 -25.32 13.81 6.18
CA GLY A 318 -23.87 13.96 6.43
C GLY A 318 -23.46 15.34 6.94
N ARG A 319 -24.41 16.25 7.18
CA ARG A 319 -24.18 17.66 7.60
C ARG A 319 -23.26 18.45 6.66
N LYS A 320 -23.26 18.12 5.36
CA LYS A 320 -22.48 18.76 4.30
C LYS A 320 -23.19 20.02 3.81
N ARG A 321 -23.22 21.06 4.66
CA ARG A 321 -24.04 22.28 4.44
C ARG A 321 -23.80 22.95 3.10
N GLU A 322 -22.55 23.18 2.71
CA GLU A 322 -22.25 23.83 1.42
C GLU A 322 -22.76 23.00 0.25
N CYS A 323 -22.56 21.68 0.29
CA CYS A 323 -23.05 20.76 -0.73
C CYS A 323 -24.58 20.76 -0.81
N ALA A 324 -25.27 20.76 0.33
CA ALA A 324 -26.73 20.84 0.36
C ALA A 324 -27.23 22.16 -0.26
N VAL A 325 -26.64 23.30 0.09
CA VAL A 325 -26.99 24.61 -0.48
C VAL A 325 -26.80 24.62 -2.01
N ARG A 326 -25.68 24.07 -2.50
CA ARG A 326 -25.44 23.97 -3.95
C ARG A 326 -26.46 23.08 -4.66
N LEU A 327 -26.76 21.91 -4.11
CA LEU A 327 -27.76 21.00 -4.66
C LEU A 327 -29.14 21.68 -4.74
N ILE A 328 -29.55 22.40 -3.68
CA ILE A 328 -30.82 23.15 -3.69
C ILE A 328 -30.80 24.24 -4.77
N ALA A 329 -29.70 25.00 -4.87
CA ALA A 329 -29.54 26.02 -5.91
C ALA A 329 -29.58 25.46 -7.35
N LYS A 330 -29.24 24.17 -7.52
CA LYS A 330 -29.29 23.44 -8.80
C LYS A 330 -30.65 22.74 -9.03
N GLY A 331 -31.62 22.90 -8.14
CA GLY A 331 -32.98 22.36 -8.30
C GLY A 331 -33.23 21.00 -7.63
N ALA A 332 -32.40 20.60 -6.66
CA ALA A 332 -32.68 19.41 -5.86
C ALA A 332 -33.93 19.61 -5.00
N ASN A 333 -34.81 18.61 -4.99
CA ASN A 333 -36.09 18.69 -4.27
C ASN A 333 -35.98 18.16 -2.82
N ASP A 334 -36.85 18.65 -1.95
CA ASP A 334 -36.97 18.22 -0.55
C ASP A 334 -37.84 16.95 -0.39
N SER A 335 -37.59 15.94 -1.23
CA SER A 335 -38.36 14.69 -1.22
C SER A 335 -38.04 13.85 0.03
N PRO A 336 -39.05 13.24 0.67
CA PRO A 336 -38.82 12.33 1.79
C PRO A 336 -38.23 11.00 1.32
N ASP A 337 -37.47 10.35 2.21
CA ASP A 337 -37.07 8.95 2.02
C ASP A 337 -38.26 7.99 2.27
N HIS A 338 -38.03 6.68 2.15
CA HIS A 338 -39.05 5.65 2.42
C HIS A 338 -39.56 5.65 3.87
N HIS A 339 -38.87 6.33 4.79
CA HIS A 339 -39.29 6.49 6.19
C HIS A 339 -40.01 7.83 6.46
N GLY A 340 -40.21 8.65 5.43
CA GLY A 340 -40.87 9.95 5.54
C GLY A 340 -39.96 11.10 5.99
N SER A 341 -38.66 10.86 6.16
CA SER A 341 -37.70 11.88 6.61
C SER A 341 -37.23 12.74 5.44
N LYS A 342 -37.36 14.06 5.58
CA LYS A 342 -36.99 15.04 4.53
C LYS A 342 -35.60 15.65 4.76
N PRO A 343 -34.87 16.01 3.69
CA PRO A 343 -33.60 16.73 3.80
C PRO A 343 -33.69 18.02 4.66
N SER A 344 -34.79 18.77 4.57
CA SER A 344 -35.04 20.00 5.34
C SER A 344 -35.15 19.76 6.85
N GLN A 345 -35.58 18.57 7.28
CA GLN A 345 -35.63 18.19 8.68
C GLN A 345 -34.24 17.83 9.21
N LEU A 346 -33.39 17.26 8.35
CA LEU A 346 -32.04 16.84 8.70
C LEU A 346 -31.07 18.03 8.80
N LEU A 347 -31.23 19.04 7.93
CA LEU A 347 -30.37 20.23 7.93
C LEU A 347 -31.15 21.52 7.56
N PRO A 348 -31.99 22.06 8.46
CA PRO A 348 -32.84 23.23 8.17
C PRO A 348 -32.08 24.45 7.67
N LEU A 349 -30.87 24.68 8.19
CA LEU A 349 -30.02 25.84 7.88
C LEU A 349 -29.50 25.88 6.44
N ALA A 350 -29.61 24.79 5.67
CA ALA A 350 -29.29 24.79 4.24
C ALA A 350 -30.40 25.43 3.40
N PHE A 351 -31.66 25.29 3.83
CA PHE A 351 -32.85 25.78 3.12
C PHE A 351 -33.15 27.26 3.37
N THR A 352 -32.61 27.83 4.44
CA THR A 352 -32.79 29.26 4.77
C THR A 352 -31.90 30.18 3.94
N ILE A 353 -30.84 29.66 3.30
CA ILE A 353 -29.87 30.45 2.51
C ILE A 353 -30.20 30.42 1.01
N SER A 354 -30.91 29.40 0.54
CA SER A 354 -31.18 29.15 -0.88
C SER A 354 -32.39 29.90 -1.45
N HIS A 355 -33.16 30.60 -0.62
CA HIS A 355 -34.27 31.45 -1.05
C HIS A 355 -33.96 32.91 -0.69
N PRO A 356 -33.33 33.70 -1.59
CA PRO A 356 -33.44 35.14 -1.48
C PRO A 356 -34.90 35.49 -1.79
N SER A 357 -35.54 36.13 -0.81
CA SER A 357 -36.91 36.66 -0.83
C SER A 357 -37.21 37.55 -2.03
#